data_AF-A0A653SYG8-F1
#
_entry.id   AF-A0A653SYG8-F1
#
_cell.length_a   1.000
_cell.length_b   1.000
_cell.length_c   1.000
_cell.angle_alpha   90.00
_cell.angle_beta   90.00
_cell.angle_gamma   90.00
#
_symmetry.space_group_name_H-M   'P 1'
#
loop_
_entity.id
_entity.type
_entity.pdbx_description
1 polymer ?
#
loop_
_entity_poly.entity_id
_entity_poly.type
_entity_poly.pdbx_seq_one_letter_code
_entity_poly.pdbx_strand_id
1 'polypeptide(L)'
;MTPMTLRGARITIAANDEAIVCGLHVQRGPSLRKETLDFISAVIGHLAWPTLILILALLFYRTLLDMLARVKSIKHGETELTFARQSKRKLAGELTPAEKAQIQRDQIISKNEHYTLYANGTFVQRISATSLPGKTSKLIFPIAFPNEATAVQVIGDVSARFIGLTSTGCTIAYSSDSAQCMIEIVVTGV
;
A
#
# COMPACT_ATOMS: atom_id res chain seq x y z
N MET A 1 52.17 17.89 -22.76
CA MET A 1 52.98 16.70 -22.39
C MET A 1 52.99 16.60 -20.88
N THR A 2 52.26 15.63 -20.34
CA THR A 2 52.12 15.37 -18.89
C THR A 2 52.86 14.07 -18.56
N PRO A 3 53.73 14.04 -17.53
CA PRO A 3 54.45 12.82 -17.17
C PRO A 3 53.50 11.82 -16.50
N MET A 4 53.55 10.58 -16.99
CA MET A 4 52.84 9.43 -16.44
C MET A 4 53.68 8.83 -15.31
N THR A 5 53.21 8.95 -14.06
CA THR A 5 53.83 8.31 -12.90
C THR A 5 53.27 6.89 -12.73
N LEU A 6 54.05 5.89 -13.16
CA LEU A 6 53.83 4.49 -12.83
C LEU A 6 54.07 4.26 -11.32
N ARG A 7 52.99 4.29 -10.52
CA ARG A 7 53.00 3.81 -9.14
C ARG A 7 52.98 2.28 -9.16
N GLY A 8 54.01 1.63 -8.61
CA GLY A 8 53.87 0.22 -8.22
C GLY A 8 55.12 -0.67 -8.18
N ALA A 9 56.33 -0.17 -8.45
CA ALA A 9 57.54 -0.97 -8.27
C ALA A 9 58.59 -0.20 -7.47
N ARG A 10 58.81 -0.59 -6.21
CA ARG A 10 59.96 -0.16 -5.43
C ARG A 10 61.07 -1.17 -5.71
N ILE A 11 62.03 -0.79 -6.55
CA ILE A 11 63.26 -1.56 -6.74
C ILE A 11 64.31 -0.92 -5.81
N THR A 12 64.66 -1.63 -4.75
CA THR A 12 65.75 -1.22 -3.86
C THR A 12 67.02 -1.90 -4.37
N ILE A 13 67.94 -1.13 -4.95
CA ILE A 13 69.26 -1.63 -5.36
C ILE A 13 70.25 -1.19 -4.28
N ALA A 14 70.74 -2.15 -3.50
CA ALA A 14 71.87 -1.93 -2.60
C ALA A 14 73.16 -2.30 -3.35
N ALA A 15 74.08 -1.35 -3.50
CA ALA A 15 75.40 -1.60 -4.05
C ALA A 15 76.33 -2.04 -2.92
N ASN A 16 76.66 -3.33 -2.90
CA ASN A 16 77.82 -3.87 -2.21
C ASN A 16 78.64 -4.62 -3.26
N ASP A 17 79.96 -4.49 -3.21
CA ASP A 17 80.92 -4.88 -4.26
C ASP A 17 81.07 -6.40 -4.52
N GLU A 18 80.14 -7.23 -4.06
CA GLU A 18 80.10 -8.65 -4.38
C GLU A 18 78.67 -9.09 -4.72
N ALA A 19 78.49 -9.51 -5.98
CA ALA A 19 77.35 -10.23 -6.55
C ALA A 19 75.94 -9.65 -6.30
N ILE A 20 75.40 -9.00 -7.34
CA ILE A 20 74.00 -8.57 -7.41
C ILE A 20 73.09 -9.80 -7.52
N VAL A 21 72.59 -10.30 -6.39
CA VAL A 21 71.50 -11.27 -6.35
C VAL A 21 70.18 -10.51 -6.31
N CYS A 22 69.53 -10.40 -7.47
CA CYS A 22 68.18 -9.85 -7.58
C CYS A 22 67.15 -10.82 -6.96
N GLY A 23 66.97 -10.76 -5.65
CA GLY A 23 65.89 -11.44 -4.94
C GLY A 23 64.56 -10.76 -5.21
N LEU A 24 63.78 -11.23 -6.18
CA LEU A 24 62.45 -10.72 -6.47
C LEU A 24 61.47 -11.25 -5.41
N HIS A 25 61.36 -10.52 -4.30
CA HIS A 25 60.41 -10.85 -3.24
C HIS A 25 58.99 -10.50 -3.72
N VAL A 26 58.34 -11.46 -4.40
CA VAL A 26 56.93 -11.36 -4.77
C VAL A 26 56.11 -11.39 -3.47
N GLN A 27 55.76 -10.22 -2.94
CA GLN A 27 54.71 -10.13 -1.93
C GLN A 27 53.41 -10.59 -2.60
N ARG A 28 53.02 -11.85 -2.35
CA ARG A 28 51.66 -12.32 -2.63
C ARG A 28 50.72 -11.44 -1.80
N GLY A 29 50.11 -10.46 -2.47
CA GLY A 29 49.09 -9.61 -1.86
C GLY A 29 48.01 -10.46 -1.20
N PRO A 30 47.39 -9.97 -0.12
CA PRO A 30 46.35 -10.69 0.60
C PRO A 30 45.31 -11.20 -0.39
N SER A 31 45.07 -12.52 -0.37
CA SER A 31 44.17 -13.17 -1.30
C SER A 31 42.76 -12.64 -1.06
N LEU A 32 42.33 -11.69 -1.88
CA LEU A 32 41.02 -11.01 -1.89
C LEU A 32 39.82 -11.98 -1.69
N ARG A 33 40.02 -13.26 -2.02
CA ARG A 33 39.04 -14.34 -1.86
C ARG A 33 38.78 -14.78 -0.42
N LYS A 34 39.74 -14.62 0.50
CA LYS A 34 39.54 -15.01 1.91
C LYS A 34 38.69 -13.98 2.63
N GLU A 35 39.01 -12.70 2.42
CA GLU A 35 38.29 -11.58 3.01
C GLU A 35 36.82 -11.54 2.56
N THR A 36 36.52 -11.87 1.29
CA THR A 36 35.13 -11.92 0.81
C THR A 36 34.34 -13.09 1.40
N LEU A 37 34.96 -14.25 1.62
CA LEU A 37 34.29 -15.41 2.23
C LEU A 37 34.00 -15.16 3.72
N ASP A 38 34.94 -14.56 4.45
CA ASP A 38 34.77 -14.22 5.85
C ASP A 38 33.66 -13.17 6.04
N PHE A 39 33.58 -12.19 5.13
CA PHE A 39 32.49 -11.21 5.12
C PHE A 39 31.12 -11.85 4.87
N ILE A 40 31.00 -12.72 3.86
CA ILE A 40 29.74 -13.41 3.55
C ILE A 40 29.31 -14.30 4.73
N SER A 41 30.24 -14.99 5.38
CA SER A 41 29.96 -15.80 6.57
C SER A 41 29.44 -14.95 7.73
N ALA A 42 30.08 -13.81 8.01
CA ALA A 42 29.64 -12.88 9.04
C ALA A 42 28.23 -12.32 8.76
N VAL A 43 27.95 -11.92 7.52
CA VAL A 43 26.63 -11.39 7.11
C VAL A 43 25.54 -12.45 7.26
N ILE A 44 25.79 -13.69 6.83
CA ILE A 44 24.83 -14.80 6.99
C ILE A 44 24.57 -15.08 8.48
N GLY A 45 25.63 -15.06 9.31
CA GLY A 45 25.50 -15.23 10.76
C GLY A 45 24.58 -14.19 11.41
N HIS A 46 24.65 -12.92 10.98
CA HIS A 46 23.80 -11.86 11.50
C HIS A 46 22.36 -11.88 10.94
N LEU A 47 22.15 -12.36 9.72
CA LEU A 47 20.80 -12.49 9.13
C LEU A 47 20.04 -13.73 9.59
N ALA A 48 20.75 -14.76 10.06
CA ALA A 48 20.14 -16.01 10.49
C ALA A 48 19.11 -15.79 11.61
N TRP A 49 19.42 -14.95 12.60
CA TRP A 49 18.55 -14.72 13.76
C TRP A 49 17.25 -13.96 13.44
N PRO A 50 17.27 -12.81 12.73
CA PRO A 50 16.03 -12.15 12.30
C PRO A 50 15.16 -13.05 11.42
N THR A 51 15.78 -13.82 10.53
CA THR A 51 15.07 -14.76 9.64
C THR A 51 14.40 -15.86 10.46
N LEU A 52 15.11 -16.41 11.47
CA LEU A 52 14.55 -17.39 12.39
C LEU A 52 13.38 -16.81 13.18
N ILE A 53 13.50 -15.60 13.72
CA ILE A 53 12.40 -14.91 14.42
C ILE A 53 11.21 -14.74 13.50
N LEU A 54 11.42 -14.32 12.25
CA LEU A 54 10.34 -14.12 11.30
C LEU A 54 9.60 -15.43 10.99
N ILE A 55 10.36 -16.51 10.75
CA ILE A 55 9.79 -17.85 10.52
C ILE A 55 9.01 -18.31 11.76
N LEU A 56 9.57 -18.14 12.95
CA LEU A 56 8.92 -18.50 14.21
C LEU A 56 7.62 -17.68 14.39
N ALA A 57 7.67 -16.37 14.17
CA ALA A 57 6.52 -15.49 14.25
C ALA A 57 5.42 -15.87 13.24
N LEU A 58 5.79 -16.27 12.02
CA LEU A 58 4.83 -16.75 11.01
C LEU A 58 4.22 -18.10 11.37
N LEU A 59 5.03 -19.05 11.88
CA LEU A 59 4.55 -20.37 12.31
C LEU A 59 3.61 -20.26 13.51
N PHE A 60 3.94 -19.42 14.48
CA PHE A 60 3.13 -19.23 15.69
C PHE A 60 2.12 -18.09 15.57
N TYR A 61 1.98 -17.44 14.41
CA TYR A 61 1.12 -16.26 14.28
C TYR A 61 -0.33 -16.57 14.68
N ARG A 62 -0.85 -17.76 14.34
CA ARG A 62 -2.20 -18.19 14.73
C ARG A 62 -2.34 -18.38 16.24
N THR A 63 -1.37 -19.04 16.87
CA THR A 63 -1.36 -19.27 18.32
C THR A 63 -1.17 -17.98 19.09
N LEU A 64 -0.29 -17.09 18.61
CA LEU A 64 -0.08 -15.76 19.16
C LEU A 64 -1.36 -14.93 19.07
N LEU A 65 -2.07 -14.95 17.93
CA LEU A 65 -3.36 -14.27 17.80
C LEU A 65 -4.43 -14.83 18.73
N ASP A 66 -4.52 -16.15 18.90
CA ASP A 66 -5.48 -16.75 19.83
C ASP A 66 -5.14 -16.40 21.29
N MET A 67 -3.85 -16.36 21.64
CA MET A 67 -3.39 -15.92 22.96
C MET A 67 -3.65 -14.42 23.19
N LEU A 68 -3.31 -13.56 22.22
CA LEU A 68 -3.60 -12.13 22.24
C LEU A 68 -5.11 -11.88 22.35
N ALA A 69 -5.92 -12.68 21.66
CA ALA A 69 -7.36 -12.63 21.85
C ALA A 69 -7.70 -13.00 23.31
N ARG A 70 -7.18 -14.09 23.88
CA ARG A 70 -7.52 -14.48 25.26
C ARG A 70 -7.11 -13.48 26.34
N VAL A 71 -6.13 -12.62 26.08
CA VAL A 71 -5.74 -11.53 27.00
C VAL A 71 -6.85 -10.47 27.07
N LYS A 72 -7.71 -10.61 28.09
CA LYS A 72 -8.91 -9.78 28.32
C LYS A 72 -8.59 -8.36 28.81
N SER A 73 -7.52 -8.20 29.57
CA SER A 73 -6.95 -6.89 29.89
C SER A 73 -5.45 -7.04 30.17
N ILE A 74 -4.68 -6.06 29.72
CA ILE A 74 -3.28 -5.90 30.14
C ILE A 74 -3.29 -4.74 31.12
N LYS A 75 -3.01 -5.05 32.39
CA LYS A 75 -2.74 -4.04 33.41
C LYS A 75 -1.24 -3.84 33.48
N HIS A 76 -0.75 -2.69 33.06
CA HIS A 76 0.65 -2.31 33.25
C HIS A 76 0.69 -0.96 33.99
N GLY A 77 1.08 -1.00 35.27
CA GLY A 77 1.01 0.16 36.15
C GLY A 77 -0.42 0.67 36.34
N GLU A 78 -0.64 1.96 36.11
CA GLU A 78 -1.96 2.60 36.17
C GLU A 78 -2.76 2.51 34.87
N THR A 79 -2.16 1.98 33.79
CA THR A 79 -2.83 1.89 32.48
C THR A 79 -3.52 0.53 32.33
N GLU A 80 -4.86 0.53 32.32
CA GLU A 80 -5.67 -0.65 32.00
C GLU A 80 -6.09 -0.63 30.53
N LEU A 81 -5.36 -1.37 29.70
CA LEU A 81 -5.76 -1.62 28.32
C LEU A 81 -6.79 -2.76 28.32
N THR A 82 -8.07 -2.39 28.32
CA THR A 82 -9.18 -3.32 28.13
C THR A 82 -9.46 -3.46 26.64
N PHE A 83 -9.11 -4.62 26.05
CA PHE A 83 -9.50 -4.94 24.69
C PHE A 83 -11.02 -5.18 24.67
N ALA A 84 -11.77 -4.16 24.25
CA ALA A 84 -13.22 -4.23 24.16
C ALA A 84 -13.62 -5.46 23.32
N ARG A 85 -14.59 -6.24 23.81
CA ARG A 85 -15.11 -7.48 23.19
C ARG A 85 -15.41 -7.36 21.68
N GLN A 86 -15.65 -6.14 21.19
CA GLN A 86 -15.91 -5.82 19.79
C GLN A 86 -14.70 -5.98 18.87
N SER A 87 -13.46 -5.81 19.34
CA SER A 87 -12.27 -5.96 18.49
C SER A 87 -12.00 -7.43 18.12
N LYS A 88 -12.29 -8.38 19.03
CA LYS A 88 -12.23 -9.83 18.77
C LYS A 88 -13.10 -10.28 17.60
N ARG A 89 -14.34 -9.77 17.52
CA ARG A 89 -15.28 -10.13 16.44
C ARG A 89 -14.91 -9.51 15.10
N LYS A 90 -14.30 -8.32 15.09
CA LYS A 90 -13.83 -7.66 13.88
C LYS A 90 -12.57 -8.30 13.28
N LEU A 91 -11.71 -8.91 14.10
CA LEU A 91 -10.45 -9.53 13.66
C LEU A 91 -10.61 -11.00 13.20
N ALA A 92 -11.66 -11.70 13.65
CA ALA A 92 -11.86 -13.13 13.36
C ALA A 92 -12.60 -13.43 12.03
N GLY A 93 -12.96 -12.40 11.24
CA GLY A 93 -13.53 -12.57 9.89
C GLY A 93 -14.99 -13.07 9.81
N GLU A 94 -15.53 -13.64 10.88
CA GLU A 94 -16.90 -14.18 10.93
C GLU A 94 -17.87 -13.18 11.55
N LEU A 95 -18.10 -12.04 10.89
CA LEU A 95 -19.24 -11.20 11.26
C LEU A 95 -20.52 -11.88 10.77
N THR A 96 -21.43 -12.13 11.71
CA THR A 96 -22.77 -12.62 11.37
C THR A 96 -23.51 -11.59 10.50
N PRO A 97 -24.41 -12.00 9.60
CA PRO A 97 -25.15 -11.07 8.73
C PRO A 97 -25.94 -10.03 9.54
N ALA A 98 -26.42 -10.39 10.73
CA ALA A 98 -27.10 -9.47 11.65
C ALA A 98 -26.17 -8.36 12.17
N GLU A 99 -24.94 -8.69 12.54
CA GLU A 99 -23.94 -7.70 13.01
C GLU A 99 -23.46 -6.80 11.88
N LYS A 100 -23.28 -7.35 10.66
CA LYS A 100 -22.96 -6.54 9.47
C LYS A 100 -24.06 -5.51 9.21
N ALA A 101 -25.33 -5.91 9.29
CA ALA A 101 -26.46 -5.01 9.10
C ALA A 101 -26.51 -3.92 10.18
N GLN A 102 -26.15 -4.24 11.42
CA GLN A 102 -26.09 -3.27 12.51
C GLN A 102 -24.94 -2.27 12.31
N ILE A 103 -23.74 -2.75 11.99
CA ILE A 103 -22.59 -1.88 11.68
C ILE A 103 -22.89 -0.98 10.49
N GLN A 104 -23.56 -1.48 9.46
CA GLN A 104 -23.98 -0.66 8.31
C GLN A 104 -24.96 0.45 8.71
N ARG A 105 -25.90 0.18 9.63
CA ARG A 105 -26.78 1.22 10.16
C ARG A 105 -26.01 2.25 10.97
N ASP A 106 -25.11 1.80 11.84
CA ASP A 106 -24.28 2.67 12.67
C ASP A 106 -23.31 3.52 11.84
N GLN A 107 -22.96 3.07 10.63
CA GLN A 107 -22.15 3.81 9.67
C GLN A 107 -22.96 4.85 8.87
N ILE A 108 -24.28 4.82 8.85
CA ILE A 108 -25.10 5.79 8.12
C ILE A 108 -25.49 6.90 9.10
N ILE A 109 -24.90 8.09 8.93
CA ILE A 109 -25.26 9.27 9.74
C ILE A 109 -26.62 9.79 9.29
N SER A 110 -26.83 9.90 7.99
CA SER A 110 -28.04 10.49 7.42
C SER A 110 -28.38 9.82 6.09
N LYS A 111 -29.67 9.55 5.88
CA LYS A 111 -30.18 8.99 4.63
C LYS A 111 -31.46 9.73 4.25
N ASN A 112 -31.49 10.23 3.03
CA ASN A 112 -32.65 10.82 2.39
C ASN A 112 -32.92 10.12 1.04
N GLU A 113 -33.96 10.53 0.33
CA GLU A 113 -34.32 10.02 -1.00
C GLU A 113 -33.19 10.24 -2.01
N HIS A 114 -32.45 11.34 -1.90
CA HIS A 114 -31.43 11.73 -2.87
C HIS A 114 -29.99 11.37 -2.47
N TYR A 115 -29.71 11.19 -1.17
CA TYR A 115 -28.35 10.98 -0.69
C TYR A 115 -28.24 10.10 0.55
N THR A 116 -27.05 9.56 0.77
CA THR A 116 -26.63 8.88 2.00
C THR A 116 -25.28 9.44 2.45
N LEU A 117 -25.21 9.91 3.69
CA LEU A 117 -23.99 10.36 4.35
C LEU A 117 -23.51 9.29 5.33
N TYR A 118 -22.27 8.86 5.13
CA TYR A 118 -21.63 7.86 5.96
C TYR A 118 -20.75 8.49 7.04
N ALA A 119 -20.48 7.71 8.10
CA ALA A 119 -19.72 8.13 9.28
C ALA A 119 -18.26 8.50 8.97
N ASN A 120 -17.71 8.00 7.87
CA ASN A 120 -16.39 8.36 7.37
C ASN A 120 -16.38 9.65 6.54
N GLY A 121 -17.49 10.39 6.48
CA GLY A 121 -17.64 11.59 5.66
C GLY A 121 -17.98 11.31 4.19
N THR A 122 -18.07 10.06 3.75
CA THR A 122 -18.43 9.76 2.36
C THR A 122 -19.90 10.13 2.12
N PHE A 123 -20.11 10.95 1.08
CA PHE A 123 -21.42 11.35 0.59
C PHE A 123 -21.73 10.61 -0.70
N VAL A 124 -22.89 9.96 -0.77
CA VAL A 124 -23.31 9.19 -1.95
C VAL A 124 -24.66 9.70 -2.43
N GLN A 125 -24.76 10.07 -3.70
CA GLN A 125 -26.00 10.48 -4.36
C GLN A 125 -26.37 9.50 -5.47
N ARG A 126 -27.67 9.22 -5.63
CA ARG A 126 -28.21 8.38 -6.71
C ARG A 126 -29.19 9.19 -7.53
N ILE A 127 -28.96 9.23 -8.85
CA ILE A 127 -29.73 10.04 -9.79
C ILE A 127 -30.13 9.18 -10.97
N SER A 128 -31.43 9.13 -11.26
CA SER A 128 -31.95 8.48 -12.46
C SER A 128 -32.08 9.51 -13.59
N ALA A 129 -31.60 9.14 -14.78
CA ALA A 129 -31.70 9.99 -15.96
C ALA A 129 -32.03 9.15 -17.20
N THR A 130 -32.62 9.76 -18.22
CA THR A 130 -32.86 9.10 -19.51
C THR A 130 -31.70 9.44 -20.46
N SER A 131 -31.05 8.41 -21.01
CA SER A 131 -30.01 8.59 -22.03
C SER A 131 -30.64 8.98 -23.36
N LEU A 132 -30.01 9.92 -24.07
CA LEU A 132 -30.42 10.32 -25.42
C LEU A 132 -29.27 9.99 -26.37
N PRO A 133 -29.49 9.14 -27.39
CA PRO A 133 -28.42 8.67 -28.28
C PRO A 133 -27.71 9.83 -28.98
N GLY A 134 -26.38 9.76 -29.04
CA GLY A 134 -25.53 10.75 -29.71
C GLY A 134 -25.54 12.15 -29.10
N LYS A 135 -26.21 12.37 -27.96
CA LYS A 135 -26.23 13.65 -27.25
C LYS A 135 -25.30 13.63 -26.04
N THR A 136 -24.82 14.82 -25.70
CA THR A 136 -24.16 15.06 -24.41
C THR A 136 -25.20 15.58 -23.43
N SER A 137 -25.35 14.93 -22.29
CA SER A 137 -26.26 15.35 -21.23
C SER A 137 -25.47 15.91 -20.05
N LYS A 138 -25.84 17.12 -19.63
CA LYS A 138 -25.38 17.71 -18.39
C LYS A 138 -26.39 17.37 -17.29
N LEU A 139 -25.92 16.70 -16.25
CA LEU A 139 -26.72 16.30 -15.12
C LEU A 139 -26.36 17.16 -13.92
N ILE A 140 -27.39 17.68 -13.26
CA ILE A 140 -27.25 18.52 -12.07
C ILE A 140 -27.55 17.65 -10.86
N PHE A 141 -26.67 17.70 -9.87
CA PHE A 141 -26.87 16.96 -8.63
C PHE A 141 -27.95 17.65 -7.79
N PRO A 142 -28.84 16.89 -7.12
CA PRO A 142 -29.82 17.47 -6.21
C PRO A 142 -29.19 18.33 -5.11
N ILE A 143 -28.01 17.91 -4.65
CA ILE A 143 -27.23 18.62 -3.63
C ILE A 143 -25.79 18.75 -4.13
N ALA A 144 -25.20 19.93 -3.99
CA ALA A 144 -23.79 20.13 -4.32
C ALA A 144 -22.89 19.41 -3.30
N PHE A 145 -21.82 18.77 -3.77
CA PHE A 145 -20.80 18.21 -2.90
C PHE A 145 -20.03 19.33 -2.19
N PRO A 146 -19.84 19.27 -0.85
CA PRO A 146 -19.18 20.33 -0.10
C PRO A 146 -17.75 20.62 -0.57
N ASN A 147 -16.96 19.59 -0.84
CA ASN A 147 -15.60 19.74 -1.36
C ASN A 147 -15.54 19.33 -2.83
N GLU A 148 -15.53 18.03 -3.09
CA GLU A 148 -15.40 17.49 -4.44
C GLU A 148 -16.13 16.16 -4.59
N ALA A 149 -16.65 15.92 -5.79
CA ALA A 149 -17.11 14.60 -6.19
C ALA A 149 -15.89 13.79 -6.65
N THR A 150 -15.70 12.61 -6.07
CA THR A 150 -14.51 11.78 -6.27
C THR A 150 -14.71 10.68 -7.29
N ALA A 151 -15.94 10.14 -7.40
CA ALA A 151 -16.22 9.08 -8.36
C ALA A 151 -17.66 9.14 -8.88
N VAL A 152 -17.83 8.67 -10.11
CA VAL A 152 -19.13 8.50 -10.76
C VAL A 152 -19.20 7.10 -11.33
N GLN A 153 -20.27 6.38 -11.00
CA GLN A 153 -20.60 5.08 -11.57
C GLN A 153 -21.92 5.20 -12.31
N VAL A 154 -21.93 4.76 -13.57
CA VAL A 154 -23.13 4.68 -14.40
C VAL A 154 -23.60 3.22 -14.41
N ILE A 155 -24.89 3.01 -14.16
CA ILE A 155 -25.55 1.70 -14.11
C ILE A 155 -26.65 1.70 -15.17
N GLY A 156 -26.68 0.67 -16.02
CA GLY A 156 -27.73 0.46 -17.01
C GLY A 156 -27.37 0.77 -18.46
N ASP A 157 -26.22 1.42 -18.72
CA ASP A 157 -25.71 1.64 -20.08
C ASP A 157 -24.20 1.43 -20.13
N VAL A 158 -23.75 0.58 -21.06
CA VAL A 158 -22.33 0.25 -21.29
C VAL A 158 -21.66 1.31 -22.19
N SER A 159 -22.44 2.12 -22.91
CA SER A 159 -21.96 3.06 -23.92
C SER A 159 -21.78 4.48 -23.39
N ALA A 160 -22.15 4.73 -22.13
CA ALA A 160 -22.03 6.04 -21.51
C ALA A 160 -20.57 6.37 -21.19
N ARG A 161 -20.06 7.45 -21.79
CA ARG A 161 -18.71 7.96 -21.52
C ARG A 161 -18.76 9.20 -20.65
N PHE A 162 -18.01 9.16 -19.56
CA PHE A 162 -17.83 10.30 -18.68
C PHE A 162 -16.94 11.38 -19.33
N ILE A 163 -17.38 12.64 -19.33
CA ILE A 163 -16.60 13.77 -19.87
C ILE A 163 -16.03 14.64 -18.74
N GLY A 164 -16.85 14.97 -17.73
CA GLY A 164 -16.43 15.92 -16.71
C GLY A 164 -17.26 15.86 -15.42
N LEU A 165 -16.58 16.10 -14.30
CA LEU A 165 -17.14 16.11 -12.95
C LEU A 165 -16.97 17.50 -12.33
N THR A 166 -18.02 17.98 -11.68
CA THR A 166 -18.01 19.21 -10.88
C THR A 166 -18.71 18.93 -9.55
N SER A 167 -18.58 19.82 -8.57
CA SER A 167 -19.28 19.68 -7.27
C SER A 167 -20.81 19.72 -7.40
N THR A 168 -21.33 20.36 -8.45
CA THR A 168 -22.78 20.55 -8.66
C THR A 168 -23.38 19.61 -9.71
N GLY A 169 -22.57 18.84 -10.43
CA GLY A 169 -23.05 18.05 -11.55
C GLY A 169 -21.99 17.31 -12.33
N CYS A 170 -22.42 16.54 -13.32
CA CYS A 170 -21.53 15.84 -14.24
C CYS A 170 -22.01 15.94 -15.69
N THR A 171 -21.11 15.64 -16.62
CA THR A 171 -21.39 15.63 -18.06
C THR A 171 -21.06 14.26 -18.63
N ILE A 172 -22.03 13.66 -19.31
CA ILE A 172 -21.95 12.32 -19.88
C ILE A 172 -22.28 12.40 -21.36
N ALA A 173 -21.45 11.79 -22.20
CA ALA A 173 -21.74 11.60 -23.62
C ALA A 173 -22.18 10.16 -23.88
N TYR A 174 -23.20 10.02 -24.72
CA TYR A 174 -23.68 8.72 -25.19
C TYR A 174 -23.23 8.49 -26.63
N SER A 175 -23.00 7.22 -26.98
CA SER A 175 -22.75 6.84 -28.36
C SER A 175 -23.97 7.13 -29.25
N SER A 176 -23.78 7.34 -30.54
CA SER A 176 -24.89 7.42 -31.52
C SER A 176 -25.67 6.11 -31.59
N ASP A 177 -25.01 4.99 -31.27
CA ASP A 177 -25.52 3.65 -31.51
C ASP A 177 -26.30 3.08 -30.31
N SER A 178 -26.35 3.82 -29.19
CA SER A 178 -27.07 3.39 -28.00
C SER A 178 -28.57 3.55 -28.17
N ALA A 179 -29.39 2.63 -27.68
CA ALA A 179 -30.83 2.84 -27.54
C ALA A 179 -31.13 3.81 -26.38
N GLN A 180 -32.26 4.51 -26.45
CA GLN A 180 -32.76 5.31 -25.32
C GLN A 180 -33.07 4.37 -24.14
N CYS A 181 -32.41 4.58 -23.00
CA CYS A 181 -32.65 3.80 -21.79
C CYS A 181 -32.66 4.69 -20.55
N MET A 182 -33.23 4.19 -19.46
CA MET A 182 -33.10 4.80 -18.15
C MET A 182 -31.81 4.31 -17.52
N ILE A 183 -30.95 5.24 -17.14
CA ILE A 183 -29.69 4.98 -16.45
C ILE A 183 -29.78 5.47 -15.01
N GLU A 184 -29.07 4.78 -14.13
CA GLU A 184 -28.86 5.22 -12.75
C GLU A 184 -27.40 5.64 -12.60
N ILE A 185 -27.19 6.79 -11.98
CA ILE A 185 -25.86 7.37 -11.77
C ILE A 185 -25.64 7.49 -10.28
N VAL A 186 -24.59 6.82 -9.81
CA VAL A 186 -24.16 6.84 -8.42
C VAL A 186 -22.92 7.72 -8.34
N VAL A 187 -23.01 8.82 -7.61
CA VAL A 187 -21.89 9.75 -7.42
C VAL A 187 -21.44 9.68 -5.98
N THR A 188 -20.13 9.59 -5.77
CA THR A 188 -19.52 9.62 -4.43
C THR A 188 -18.60 10.82 -4.30
N GLY A 189 -18.51 11.38 -3.09
CA GLY A 189 -17.63 12.49 -2.75
C GLY A 189 -17.41 12.59 -1.24
N VAL A 190 -16.63 13.57 -0.81
CA VAL A 190 -16.28 13.83 0.60
C VAL A 190 -16.47 15.31 0.93
#